data_AF-A0A1J5G672-F1
#
_entry.id   AF-A0A1J5G672-F1
#
_cell.length_a   1.000
_cell.length_b   1.000
_cell.length_c   1.000
_cell.angle_alpha   90.00
_cell.angle_beta   90.00
_cell.angle_gamma   90.00
#
_symmetry.space_group_name_H-M   'P 1'
#
loop_
_entity.id
_entity.type
_entity.pdbx_description
1 polymer ?
#
loop_
_entity_poly.entity_id
_entity_poly.type
_entity_poly.pdbx_seq_one_letter_code
_entity_poly.pdbx_strand_id
1 'polypeptide(L)'
;MKIKFLVIILGLIFVSKITAQDQVSLLEMDKVKEHLTLNADQYKTINAKVEQIKGILEEDKKIIAALKARFKSGDEPGFFEKIRVKRARDSRVDKINDLLDDIKNQLNDDQIIKFENIKKPQLKPLNKKELTE
;
A
#
# COMPACT_ATOMS: atom_id res chain seq x y z
N MET A 1 13.19 41.54 -48.08
CA MET A 1 13.19 42.21 -46.77
C MET A 1 13.02 41.17 -45.68
N LYS A 2 13.81 41.32 -44.62
CA LYS A 2 13.93 40.43 -43.45
C LYS A 2 12.61 40.36 -42.67
N ILE A 3 12.24 39.19 -42.13
CA ILE A 3 11.47 38.93 -40.89
C ILE A 3 11.10 37.44 -40.86
N LYS A 4 11.13 36.65 -39.79
CA LYS A 4 11.74 36.65 -38.45
C LYS A 4 11.74 35.17 -38.02
N PHE A 5 12.69 34.79 -37.18
CA PHE A 5 12.87 33.47 -36.57
C PHE A 5 11.56 32.87 -36.03
N LEU A 6 11.26 31.63 -36.41
CA LEU A 6 10.39 30.76 -35.63
C LEU A 6 11.29 29.76 -34.91
N VAL A 7 11.73 30.17 -33.72
CA VAL A 7 12.32 29.27 -32.73
C VAL A 7 11.19 28.39 -32.24
N ILE A 8 11.04 27.21 -32.83
CA ILE A 8 10.21 26.16 -32.24
C ILE A 8 11.01 25.65 -31.06
N ILE A 9 10.65 26.14 -29.87
CA ILE A 9 11.09 25.61 -28.60
C ILE A 9 10.63 24.16 -28.58
N LEU A 10 11.56 23.24 -28.88
CA LEU A 10 11.47 21.86 -28.47
C LEU A 10 11.51 21.88 -26.94
N GLY A 11 10.35 22.14 -26.34
CA GLY A 11 10.10 21.79 -24.97
C GLY A 11 10.25 20.29 -24.92
N LEU A 12 11.44 19.84 -24.53
CA LEU A 12 11.64 18.54 -23.93
C LEU A 12 10.68 18.51 -22.75
N ILE A 13 9.45 18.07 -23.01
CA ILE A 13 8.63 17.45 -22.01
C ILE A 13 9.47 16.24 -21.62
N PHE A 14 10.27 16.39 -20.56
CA PHE A 14 10.73 15.29 -19.76
C PHE A 14 9.45 14.64 -19.23
N VAL A 15 8.81 13.85 -20.09
CA VAL A 15 8.00 12.73 -19.67
C VAL A 15 9.02 11.86 -18.99
N SER A 16 9.18 12.08 -17.68
CA SER A 16 9.89 11.16 -16.82
C SER A 16 9.26 9.81 -17.10
N LYS A 17 9.94 9.03 -17.94
CA LYS A 17 9.76 7.60 -18.01
C LYS A 17 9.98 7.18 -16.56
N ILE A 18 8.88 6.92 -15.86
CA ILE A 18 8.92 6.22 -14.59
C ILE A 18 9.37 4.83 -14.99
N THR A 19 10.69 4.69 -15.13
CA THR A 19 11.36 3.41 -15.18
C THR A 19 10.89 2.68 -13.91
N ALA A 20 10.68 1.37 -14.02
CA ALA A 20 10.31 0.49 -12.92
C ALA A 20 11.45 0.34 -11.88
N GLN A 21 12.19 1.42 -11.64
CA GLN A 21 13.35 1.53 -10.79
C GLN A 21 12.85 1.91 -9.38
N ASP A 22 12.72 0.88 -8.55
CA ASP A 22 12.50 0.92 -7.11
C ASP A 22 11.36 1.84 -6.64
N GLN A 23 10.11 1.43 -6.92
CA GLN A 23 8.96 2.03 -6.26
C GLN A 23 9.05 1.79 -4.75
N VAL A 24 9.32 2.85 -3.98
CA VAL A 24 9.44 2.81 -2.52
C VAL A 24 8.20 2.17 -1.91
N SER A 25 8.37 1.18 -1.04
CA SER A 25 7.26 0.58 -0.30
C SER A 25 7.02 1.30 1.02
N LEU A 26 5.76 1.53 1.37
CA LEU A 26 5.41 2.09 2.69
C LEU A 26 5.91 1.22 3.85
N LEU A 27 6.16 -0.07 3.63
CA LEU A 27 6.67 -0.98 4.66
C LEU A 27 8.18 -0.79 4.92
N GLU A 28 8.90 -0.08 4.03
CA GLU A 28 10.32 0.22 4.11
C GLU A 28 10.54 1.63 4.66
N MET A 29 10.30 1.82 5.96
CA MET A 29 10.22 3.14 6.60
C MET A 29 11.45 4.02 6.42
N ASP A 30 12.65 3.44 6.34
CA ASP A 30 13.87 4.23 6.10
C ASP A 30 13.89 4.84 4.70
N LYS A 31 13.48 4.09 3.68
CA LYS A 31 13.34 4.61 2.31
C LYS A 31 12.19 5.62 2.21
N VAL A 32 11.09 5.39 2.94
CA VAL A 32 9.95 6.34 3.01
C VAL A 32 10.39 7.66 3.64
N LYS A 33 11.16 7.60 4.72
CA LYS A 33 11.70 8.78 5.39
C LYS A 33 12.51 9.64 4.44
N GLU A 34 13.43 9.03 3.70
CA GLU A 34 14.27 9.71 2.71
C GLU A 34 13.43 10.26 1.55
N HIS A 35 12.57 9.42 0.97
CA HIS A 35 11.75 9.77 -0.20
C HIS A 35 10.78 10.93 0.09
N LEU A 36 10.06 10.87 1.21
CA LEU A 36 9.11 11.90 1.64
C LEU A 36 9.78 13.02 2.45
N THR A 37 11.08 12.89 2.75
CA THR A 37 11.83 13.90 3.50
C THR A 37 11.16 14.20 4.85
N LEU A 38 10.74 13.14 5.55
CA LEU A 38 9.97 13.23 6.79
C LEU A 38 10.81 13.85 7.91
N ASN A 39 10.22 14.78 8.66
CA ASN A 39 10.80 15.24 9.91
C ASN A 39 10.70 14.14 11.00
N ALA A 40 11.33 14.37 12.15
CA ALA A 40 11.40 13.37 13.22
C ALA A 40 10.01 12.99 13.79
N ASP A 41 9.12 13.97 13.95
CA ASP A 41 7.78 13.76 14.51
C ASP A 41 6.85 13.04 13.53
N GLN A 42 6.89 13.44 12.26
CA GLN A 42 6.23 12.74 11.15
C GLN A 42 6.71 11.30 11.07
N TYR A 43 8.03 11.07 11.06
CA TYR A 43 8.60 9.73 10.98
C TYR A 43 8.13 8.85 12.15
N LYS A 44 8.19 9.36 13.38
CA LYS A 44 7.74 8.63 14.57
C LYS A 44 6.27 8.22 14.46
N THR A 45 5.41 9.17 14.08
CA THR A 45 3.96 8.96 13.99
C THR A 45 3.60 8.01 12.85
N ILE A 46 4.19 8.19 11.68
CA ILE A 46 3.97 7.34 10.51
C ILE A 46 4.51 5.93 10.77
N ASN A 47 5.71 5.80 11.35
CA ASN A 47 6.28 4.49 11.69
C ASN A 47 5.35 3.70 12.62
N ALA A 48 4.79 4.34 13.65
CA ALA A 48 3.85 3.68 14.56
C ALA A 48 2.60 3.16 13.84
N LYS A 49 2.08 3.90 12.86
CA LYS A 49 0.94 3.46 12.04
C LYS A 49 1.33 2.34 11.06
N VAL A 50 2.53 2.41 10.47
CA VAL A 50 3.05 1.36 9.60
C VAL A 50 3.28 0.06 10.36
N GLU A 51 3.75 0.10 11.61
CA GLU A 51 3.86 -1.09 12.46
C GLU A 51 2.49 -1.70 12.78
N GLN A 52 1.44 -0.88 12.97
CA GLN A 52 0.07 -1.41 13.10
C GLN A 52 -0.39 -2.11 11.82
N ILE A 53 -0.12 -1.53 10.64
CA ILE A 53 -0.42 -2.17 9.36
C ILE A 53 0.31 -3.51 9.25
N LYS A 54 1.61 -3.58 9.57
CA LYS A 54 2.38 -4.84 9.57
C LYS A 54 1.75 -5.88 10.49
N GLY A 55 1.30 -5.48 11.68
CA GLY A 55 0.57 -6.35 12.60
C GLY A 55 -0.69 -6.95 11.98
N ILE A 56 -1.51 -6.12 11.33
CA ILE A 56 -2.74 -6.56 10.64
C ILE A 56 -2.41 -7.55 9.51
N LEU A 57 -1.38 -7.28 8.72
CA LEU A 57 -0.96 -8.15 7.62
C LEU A 57 -0.48 -9.52 8.12
N GLU A 58 0.33 -9.55 9.18
CA GLU A 58 0.82 -10.80 9.77
C GLU A 58 -0.30 -11.60 10.45
N GLU A 59 -1.25 -10.94 11.11
CA GLU A 59 -2.44 -11.60 11.66
C GLU A 59 -3.28 -12.24 10.54
N ASP A 60 -3.56 -11.50 9.48
CA ASP A 60 -4.32 -12.01 8.33
C ASP A 60 -3.62 -13.23 7.70
N LYS A 61 -2.31 -13.13 7.50
CA LYS A 61 -1.48 -14.23 6.98
C LYS A 61 -1.58 -15.49 7.84
N LYS A 62 -1.55 -15.36 9.17
CA LYS A 62 -1.73 -16.50 10.10
C LYS A 62 -3.12 -17.11 9.98
N ILE A 63 -4.17 -16.30 9.91
CA ILE A 63 -5.55 -16.76 9.74
C ILE A 63 -5.70 -17.55 8.43
N ILE A 64 -5.18 -17.01 7.32
CA ILE A 64 -5.25 -17.70 6.02
C ILE A 64 -4.45 -18.99 6.03
N ALA A 65 -3.26 -19.00 6.63
CA ALA A 65 -2.45 -20.22 6.75
C ALA A 65 -3.20 -21.32 7.53
N ALA A 66 -3.85 -20.96 8.63
CA ALA A 66 -4.66 -21.89 9.42
C ALA A 66 -5.86 -22.43 8.61
N LEU A 67 -6.55 -21.57 7.86
CA LEU A 67 -7.64 -22.01 6.98
C LEU A 67 -7.15 -22.97 5.90
N LYS A 68 -6.07 -22.62 5.20
CA LYS A 68 -5.45 -23.50 4.18
C LYS A 68 -5.08 -24.87 4.75
N ALA A 69 -4.55 -24.92 5.98
CA ALA A 69 -4.23 -26.17 6.65
C ALA A 69 -5.48 -27.05 6.86
N ARG A 70 -6.59 -26.43 7.30
CA ARG A 70 -7.88 -27.11 7.47
C ARG A 70 -8.49 -27.62 6.16
N PHE A 71 -8.40 -26.83 5.09
CA PHE A 71 -8.78 -27.29 3.74
C PHE A 71 -7.97 -28.52 3.30
N LYS A 72 -6.65 -28.52 3.54
CA LYS A 72 -5.77 -29.65 3.20
C LYS A 72 -6.06 -30.91 4.01
N SER A 73 -6.53 -30.77 5.25
CA SER A 73 -6.89 -31.91 6.12
C SER A 73 -8.32 -32.41 5.91
N GLY A 74 -9.08 -31.84 4.97
CA GLY A 74 -10.49 -32.19 4.73
C GLY A 74 -11.47 -31.65 5.78
N ASP A 75 -11.00 -30.86 6.75
CA ASP A 75 -11.82 -30.16 7.74
C ASP A 75 -12.24 -28.79 7.18
N GLU A 76 -12.99 -28.82 6.08
CA GLU A 76 -13.36 -27.60 5.38
C GLU A 76 -14.25 -26.69 6.26
N PRO A 77 -13.89 -25.39 6.42
CA PRO A 77 -14.72 -24.44 7.14
C PRO A 77 -16.16 -24.41 6.62
N GLY A 78 -17.12 -24.43 7.55
CA GLY A 78 -18.54 -24.32 7.21
C GLY A 78 -18.89 -22.99 6.54
N PHE A 79 -20.07 -22.91 5.92
CA PHE A 79 -20.53 -21.70 5.20
C PHE A 79 -20.47 -20.43 6.06
N PHE A 80 -21.00 -20.48 7.30
CA PHE A 80 -20.99 -19.33 8.21
C PHE A 80 -19.58 -18.95 8.67
N GLU A 81 -18.68 -19.93 8.82
CA GLU A 81 -17.29 -19.66 9.18
C GLU A 81 -16.58 -18.91 8.05
N LYS A 82 -16.78 -19.34 6.79
CA LYS A 82 -16.25 -18.64 5.61
C LYS A 82 -16.76 -17.19 5.52
N ILE A 83 -18.04 -16.97 5.79
CA ILE A 83 -18.60 -15.60 5.84
C ILE A 83 -17.95 -14.79 6.95
N ARG A 84 -17.78 -15.36 8.15
CA ARG A 84 -17.12 -14.69 9.27
C ARG A 84 -15.69 -14.30 8.94
N VAL A 85 -14.93 -15.21 8.34
CA VAL A 85 -13.55 -14.97 7.88
C VAL A 85 -13.51 -13.84 6.86
N LYS A 86 -14.40 -13.88 5.84
CA LYS A 86 -14.49 -12.83 4.82
C LYS A 86 -14.75 -11.47 5.46
N ARG A 87 -15.79 -11.36 6.29
CA ARG A 87 -16.15 -10.11 6.98
C ARG A 87 -15.02 -9.59 7.87
N ALA A 88 -14.33 -10.49 8.57
CA ALA A 88 -13.19 -10.12 9.39
C ALA A 88 -12.04 -9.55 8.54
N ARG A 89 -11.79 -10.11 7.34
CA ARG A 89 -10.78 -9.56 6.43
C ARG A 89 -11.21 -8.25 5.80
N ASP A 90 -12.47 -8.12 5.40
CA ASP A 90 -13.03 -6.85 4.91
C ASP A 90 -12.81 -5.75 5.98
N SER A 91 -13.09 -6.04 7.25
CA SER A 91 -12.80 -5.11 8.37
C SER A 91 -11.30 -4.80 8.54
N ARG A 92 -10.40 -5.75 8.27
CA ARG A 92 -8.94 -5.49 8.27
C ARG A 92 -8.51 -4.60 7.11
N VAL A 93 -9.14 -4.74 5.94
CA VAL A 93 -8.93 -3.84 4.79
C VAL A 93 -9.31 -2.42 5.18
N ASP A 94 -10.49 -2.22 5.76
CA ASP A 94 -10.96 -0.91 6.19
C ASP A 94 -9.98 -0.26 7.19
N LYS A 95 -9.54 -1.01 8.20
CA LYS A 95 -8.52 -0.53 9.16
C LYS A 95 -7.20 -0.13 8.51
N ILE A 96 -6.74 -0.87 7.50
CA ILE A 96 -5.53 -0.49 6.76
C ILE A 96 -5.77 0.83 6.01
N ASN A 97 -6.92 1.00 5.38
CA ASN A 97 -7.25 2.25 4.68
C ASN A 97 -7.33 3.43 5.65
N ASP A 98 -7.96 3.27 6.80
CA ASP A 98 -8.01 4.29 7.86
C ASP A 98 -6.60 4.70 8.30
N LEU A 99 -5.70 3.73 8.50
CA LEU A 99 -4.30 3.99 8.85
C LEU A 99 -3.53 4.69 7.72
N LEU A 100 -3.83 4.39 6.45
CA LEU A 100 -3.22 5.05 5.29
C LEU A 100 -3.69 6.51 5.18
N ASP A 101 -4.97 6.77 5.41
CA ASP A 101 -5.53 8.13 5.41
C ASP A 101 -4.96 8.95 6.57
N ASP A 102 -4.85 8.35 7.75
CA ASP A 102 -4.17 8.94 8.89
C ASP A 102 -2.71 9.29 8.60
N ILE A 103 -1.98 8.43 7.88
CA ILE A 103 -0.61 8.72 7.44
C ILE A 103 -0.63 9.91 6.47
N LYS A 104 -1.54 9.92 5.49
CA LYS A 104 -1.67 11.00 4.51
C LYS A 104 -1.93 12.36 5.20
N ASN A 105 -2.73 12.37 6.26
CA ASN A 105 -3.04 13.58 7.03
C ASN A 105 -1.84 14.15 7.82
N GLN A 106 -0.74 13.41 7.95
CA GLN A 106 0.51 13.91 8.55
C GLN A 106 1.44 14.58 7.53
N LEU A 107 1.11 14.52 6.24
CA LEU A 107 1.96 14.97 5.15
C LEU A 107 1.50 16.36 4.65
N ASN A 108 2.46 17.14 4.17
CA ASN A 108 2.15 18.36 3.41
C ASN A 108 1.87 18.04 1.92
N ASP A 109 1.44 19.04 1.14
CA ASP A 109 1.04 18.86 -0.26
C ASP A 109 2.15 18.21 -1.13
N ASP A 110 3.39 18.66 -0.99
CA ASP A 110 4.53 18.09 -1.73
C ASP A 110 4.79 16.62 -1.36
N GLN A 111 4.66 16.31 -0.07
CA GLN A 111 4.80 14.95 0.45
C GLN A 111 3.65 14.05 0.00
N ILE A 112 2.43 14.59 -0.10
CA ILE A 112 1.25 13.85 -0.58
C ILE A 112 1.45 13.38 -2.02
N ILE A 113 1.93 14.26 -2.91
CA ILE A 113 2.21 13.91 -4.31
C ILE A 113 3.21 12.75 -4.40
N LYS A 114 4.25 12.76 -3.56
CA LYS A 114 5.22 11.67 -3.49
C LYS A 114 4.61 10.40 -2.89
N PHE A 115 3.81 10.55 -1.83
CA PHE A 115 3.11 9.45 -1.17
C PHE A 115 2.12 8.74 -2.08
N GLU A 116 1.51 9.42 -3.06
CA GLU A 116 0.65 8.76 -4.05
C GLU A 116 1.42 7.73 -4.89
N ASN A 117 2.71 7.99 -5.14
CA ASN A 117 3.58 7.14 -5.96
C ASN A 117 4.30 6.01 -5.19
N ILE A 118 4.19 5.95 -3.86
CA ILE A 118 4.75 4.81 -3.09
C ILE A 118 3.81 3.61 -3.12
N LYS A 119 4.39 2.40 -3.07
CA LYS A 119 3.66 1.14 -3.00
C LYS A 119 3.04 0.96 -1.62
N LYS A 120 1.71 1.01 -1.56
CA LYS A 120 0.91 0.84 -0.34
C LYS A 120 0.60 -0.64 -0.09
N PRO A 121 0.67 -1.12 1.16
CA PRO A 121 0.20 -2.45 1.49
C PRO A 121 -1.31 -2.54 1.26
N GLN A 122 -1.76 -3.67 0.71
CA GLN A 122 -3.18 -3.95 0.48
C GLN A 122 -3.47 -5.40 0.79
N LEU A 123 -4.58 -5.65 1.47
CA LEU A 123 -5.16 -6.98 1.56
C LEU A 123 -6.16 -7.12 0.42
N LYS A 124 -5.95 -8.12 -0.45
CA LYS A 124 -6.93 -8.45 -1.48
C LYS A 124 -8.17 -9.05 -0.83
N PRO A 125 -9.39 -8.81 -1.34
CA PRO A 125 -10.56 -9.57 -0.96
C PRO A 125 -10.30 -11.07 -1.13
N LEU A 126 -10.76 -11.89 -0.18
CA LEU A 126 -10.60 -13.34 -0.28
C LEU A 126 -11.36 -13.88 -1.48
N ASN A 127 -10.62 -14.44 -2.43
CA ASN A 127 -11.21 -15.19 -3.51
C ASN A 127 -11.25 -16.68 -3.13
N LYS A 128 -12.26 -17.42 -3.63
CA LYS A 128 -12.44 -18.85 -3.32
C LYS A 128 -11.18 -19.67 -3.64
N LYS A 129 -10.49 -19.31 -4.73
CA LYS A 129 -9.23 -19.95 -5.15
C LYS A 129 -8.08 -19.78 -4.16
N GLU A 130 -7.95 -18.63 -3.50
CA GLU A 130 -6.86 -18.38 -2.55
C GLU A 130 -6.96 -19.23 -1.28
N LEU A 131 -8.15 -19.77 -0.97
CA LEU A 131 -8.40 -20.64 0.17
C LEU A 131 -8.18 -22.12 -0.15
N THR A 132 -8.35 -22.52 -1.40
CA THR A 132 -8.31 -23.91 -1.86
C THR A 132 -6.98 -24.32 -2.49
N GLU A 133 -6.20 -23.37 -3.00
CA GLU A 133 -4.83 -23.55 -3.54
C GLU A 133 -3.77 -23.15 -2.50
#